data_AF-A0A955BW40-F1
#
_entry.id   AF-A0A955BW40-F1
#
_cell.length_a   1.000
_cell.length_b   1.000
_cell.length_c   1.000
_cell.angle_alpha   90.00
_cell.angle_beta   90.00
_cell.angle_gamma   90.00
#
_symmetry.space_group_name_H-M   'P 1'
#
loop_
_entity.id
_entity.type
_entity.pdbx_description
1 polymer ?
#
loop_
_entity_poly.entity_id
_entity_poly.type
_entity_poly.pdbx_seq_one_letter_code
_entity_poly.pdbx_strand_id
1 'polypeptide(L)' 'SKHMSILHQSGLVEQRKDGRWAYFRLADDGGSPEVHGVLALVLAGIKRDKQGRADQQQLKSVLRLKPEELCRKQASCKC' A
#
# COMPACT_ATOMS: atom_id res chain seq x y z
N SER A 1 7.40 8.54 -0.14
CA SER A 1 6.24 8.86 -1.01
C SER A 1 5.32 9.81 -0.27
N LYS A 2 5.00 10.99 -0.82
CA LYS A 2 4.12 12.00 -0.21
C LYS A 2 2.72 11.45 0.10
N HIS A 3 2.22 10.52 -0.72
CA HIS A 3 0.90 9.90 -0.55
C HIS A 3 0.75 9.21 0.81
N MET A 4 1.79 8.48 1.26
CA MET A 4 1.71 7.77 2.54
C MET A 4 1.71 8.72 3.73
N SER A 5 2.43 9.83 3.63
CA SER A 5 2.39 10.89 4.65
C SER A 5 1.01 11.53 4.75
N ILE A 6 0.34 11.80 3.63
CA ILE A 6 -1.02 12.35 3.61
C ILE A 6 -2.01 11.38 4.26
N LEU A 7 -1.98 10.11 3.86
CA LEU A 7 -2.89 9.10 4.40
C LEU A 7 -2.71 8.88 5.91
N HIS A 8 -1.47 8.96 6.40
CA HIS A 8 -1.18 8.87 7.82
C HIS A 8 -1.66 10.11 8.57
N GLN A 9 -1.40 11.31 8.04
CA GLN A 9 -1.84 12.58 8.64
C GLN A 9 -3.37 12.70 8.71
N SER A 10 -4.09 12.10 7.76
CA SER A 10 -5.56 12.07 7.76
C SER A 10 -6.16 10.95 8.63
N GLY A 11 -5.34 10.14 9.31
CA GLY A 11 -5.80 9.05 10.16
C GLY A 11 -6.37 7.84 9.41
N LEU A 12 -6.16 7.74 8.09
CA LEU A 12 -6.65 6.61 7.27
C LEU A 12 -5.75 5.38 7.38
N VAL A 13 -4.47 5.60 7.68
CA VAL A 13 -3.50 4.53 7.91
C VAL A 13 -2.71 4.80 9.17
N GLU A 14 -2.32 3.73 9.84
CA GLU A 14 -1.37 3.76 10.93
C GLU A 14 0.02 3.44 10.41
N GLN A 15 1.03 4.07 11.00
CA GLN A 15 2.43 3.86 10.67
C GLN A 15 3.19 3.30 11.88
N ARG A 16 3.90 2.19 11.67
CA ARG A 16 4.89 1.68 12.62
C ARG A 16 6.28 1.76 11.99
N LYS A 17 7.23 2.41 12.66
CA LYS A 17 8.64 2.39 12.26
C LYS A 17 9.38 1.28 13.00
N ASP A 18 10.20 0.53 12.29
CA ASP A 18 11.07 -0.49 12.86
C ASP A 18 12.41 -0.49 12.10
N GLY A 19 13.44 0.05 12.78
CA GLY A 19 14.73 0.36 12.17
C GLY A 19 14.60 1.27 10.95
N ARG A 20 15.03 0.78 9.79
CA ARG A 20 14.98 1.50 8.51
C ARG A 20 13.63 1.38 7.79
N TRP A 21 12.71 0.56 8.30
CA TRP A 21 11.47 0.23 7.63
C TRP A 21 10.28 0.96 8.25
N ALA A 22 9.36 1.40 7.40
CA ALA A 22 8.06 1.91 7.80
C ALA A 22 6.99 0.93 7.33
N TYR A 23 6.25 0.40 8.28
CA TYR A 23 5.11 -0.48 8.07
C TYR A 23 3.85 0.36 8.14
N PHE A 24 2.92 0.10 7.22
CA PHE A 24 1.63 0.77 7.17
C PHE A 24 0.52 -0.27 7.22
N ARG A 25 -0.57 0.06 7.91
CA ARG A 25 -1.83 -0.68 7.88
C ARG A 25 -3.00 0.29 7.86
N LEU A 26 -4.17 -0.18 7.45
CA LEU A 26 -5.40 0.60 7.63
C LEU A 26 -5.62 0.86 9.14
N ALA A 27 -6.18 2.02 9.46
CA ALA A 27 -6.60 2.29 10.83
C ALA A 27 -7.87 1.47 11.11
N ASP A 28 -7.79 0.56 12.09
CA ASP A 28 -8.90 -0.35 12.42
C ASP A 28 -9.74 0.17 13.61
N ASP A 29 -9.17 1.00 14.49
CA ASP A 29 -9.78 1.29 15.79
C ASP A 29 -9.89 2.80 16.15
N GLY A 30 -9.30 3.68 15.33
CA GLY A 30 -9.19 5.12 15.62
C GLY A 30 -10.03 6.04 14.76
N GLY A 31 -10.69 5.53 13.71
CA GLY A 31 -11.50 6.30 12.78
C GLY A 31 -12.97 6.32 13.17
N SER A 32 -13.71 7.38 12.80
CA SER A 32 -15.16 7.37 12.97
C SER A 32 -15.78 6.30 12.04
N PRO A 33 -16.89 5.64 12.42
CA PRO A 33 -17.54 4.62 11.61
C PRO A 33 -17.83 5.05 10.16
N GLU A 34 -18.08 6.34 9.96
CA GLU A 34 -18.31 6.96 8.66
C GLU A 34 -17.08 6.86 7.75
N VAL A 35 -15.88 7.12 8.30
CA VAL A 35 -14.61 7.01 7.56
C VAL A 35 -14.37 5.57 7.12
N HIS A 36 -14.70 4.60 7.98
CA HIS A 36 -14.58 3.18 7.67
C HIS A 36 -15.53 2.78 6.54
N GLY A 37 -16.77 3.27 6.58
CA GLY A 37 -17.76 3.06 5.52
C GLY A 37 -17.29 3.61 4.16
N VAL A 38 -16.78 4.84 4.14
CA VAL A 38 -16.25 5.45 2.91
C VAL A 38 -15.03 4.67 2.40
N LEU A 39 -14.10 4.33 3.28
CA LEU A 39 -12.90 3.58 2.90
C LEU A 39 -13.26 2.20 2.34
N ALA A 40 -14.19 1.49 2.97
CA ALA A 40 -14.69 0.20 2.48
C ALA A 40 -15.32 0.33 1.08
N LEU A 41 -16.12 1.38 0.85
CA LEU A 41 -16.72 1.65 -0.45
C LEU A 41 -15.65 1.93 -1.53
N VAL A 42 -14.67 2.78 -1.24
CA VAL A 42 -13.57 3.11 -2.16
C VAL A 42 -12.76 1.86 -2.50
N LEU A 43 -12.36 1.07 -1.50
CA LEU A 43 -11.60 -0.15 -1.69
C LEU A 43 -12.39 -1.20 -2.49
N ALA A 44 -13.71 -1.30 -2.28
CA ALA A 44 -14.57 -2.17 -3.08
C ALA A 44 -14.62 -1.75 -4.56
N GLY A 45 -14.63 -0.45 -4.83
CA GLY A 45 -14.52 0.10 -6.19
C GLY A 45 -13.20 -0.28 -6.86
N ILE A 46 -12.08 -0.06 -6.18
CA ILE A 46 -10.73 -0.36 -6.71
C ILE A 46 -10.57 -1.87 -6.99
N LYS A 47 -11.13 -2.75 -6.15
CA LYS A 47 -11.12 -4.22 -6.41
C LYS A 47 -11.81 -4.59 -7.73
N ARG A 48 -12.80 -3.80 -8.16
CA ARG A 48 -13.55 -4.02 -9.41
C ARG A 48 -12.93 -3.28 -10.59
N ASP A 49 -11.95 -2.42 -10.36
CA ASP A 49 -11.24 -1.72 -11.40
C ASP A 49 -10.25 -2.62 -12.15
N LYS A 50 -10.09 -2.39 -13.46
CA LYS A 50 -9.19 -3.20 -14.30
C LYS A 50 -7.72 -2.94 -13.93
N GLN A 51 -7.35 -1.69 -13.71
CA GLN A 51 -5.98 -1.33 -13.32
C GLN A 51 -5.69 -1.85 -11.91
N GLY A 52 -6.61 -1.67 -10.96
CA GLY A 52 -6.46 -2.19 -9.61
C GLY A 52 -6.22 -3.71 -9.56
N ARG A 53 -6.89 -4.48 -10.43
CA ARG A 53 -6.62 -5.93 -10.57
C ARG A 53 -5.26 -6.22 -11.17
N ALA A 54 -4.86 -5.49 -12.21
CA ALA A 54 -3.55 -5.66 -12.84
C ALA A 54 -2.42 -5.36 -11.84
N ASP A 55 -2.53 -4.25 -11.12
CA ASP A 55 -1.59 -3.84 -10.06
C ASP A 55 -1.51 -4.90 -8.96
N GLN A 56 -2.64 -5.47 -8.54
CA GLN A 56 -2.65 -6.53 -7.53
C GLN A 56 -1.95 -7.81 -8.01
N GLN A 57 -2.10 -8.17 -9.29
CA GLN A 57 -1.39 -9.32 -9.87
C GLN A 57 0.12 -9.06 -9.95
N GLN A 58 0.52 -7.87 -10.38
CA GLN A 58 1.92 -7.46 -10.42
C GLN A 58 2.52 -7.41 -9.01
N LEU A 59 1.79 -6.88 -8.03
CA LEU A 59 2.26 -6.86 -6.64
C LEU A 59 2.53 -8.27 -6.11
N LYS A 60 1.65 -9.23 -6.39
CA LYS A 60 1.85 -10.64 -6.01
C LYS A 60 3.09 -11.25 -6.66
N SER A 61 3.42 -10.89 -7.91
CA SER A 61 4.64 -11.39 -8.54
C SER A 61 5.90 -10.78 -7.94
N VAL A 62 5.86 -9.48 -7.61
CA VAL A 62 6.96 -8.77 -6.93
C VAL A 62 7.21 -9.34 -5.53
N LEU A 63 6.16 -9.54 -4.72
CA LEU A 63 6.28 -10.05 -3.35
C LEU A 63 6.78 -11.50 -3.27
N ARG A 64 6.74 -12.26 -4.37
CA ARG A 64 7.34 -13.61 -4.44
C ARG A 64 8.84 -13.58 -4.69
N LEU A 65 9.38 -12.46 -5.17
CA LEU A 65 10.81 -12.32 -5.39
C LEU A 65 11.51 -12.01 -4.07
N LYS A 66 12.70 -12.56 -3.90
CA LYS A 66 13.56 -12.17 -2.78
C LYS A 66 13.96 -10.69 -2.95
N PRO A 67 14.05 -9.92 -1.85
CA PRO A 67 14.44 -8.51 -1.92
C PRO A 67 15.74 -8.28 -2.70
N GLU A 68 16.73 -9.17 -2.56
CA GLU A 68 18.04 -9.06 -3.24
C GLU A 68 17.92 -9.23 -4.76
N GLU A 69 17.04 -10.13 -5.21
CA GLU A 69 16.75 -10.35 -6.62
C GLU A 69 15.99 -9.16 -7.22
N LEU A 70 15.04 -8.61 -6.48
CA LEU A 70 14.30 -7.42 -6.87
C LEU A 70 15.23 -6.21 -7.00
N CYS A 71 16.11 -5.98 -6.01
CA CYS A 71 17.12 -4.91 -6.05
C CYS A 71 18.08 -5.09 -7.24
N ARG A 72 18.55 -6.31 -7.52
CA ARG A 72 19.42 -6.57 -8.67
C ARG A 72 18.73 -6.22 -9.99
N LYS A 73 17.48 -6.66 -10.17
CA LYS A 73 16.68 -6.33 -11.36
C LYS A 73 16.50 -4.82 -11.54
N GLN A 74 16.18 -4.11 -10.46
CA GLN A 74 16.01 -2.65 -10.49
C GLN A 74 17.33 -1.91 -10.77
N ALA A 75 18.44 -2.35 -10.21
CA ALA A 75 19.76 -1.76 -10.47
C ALA A 75 20.28 -2.04 -11.90
N SER A 76 19.91 -3.20 -12.48
CA SER A 76 20.23 -3.53 -13.88
C SER A 76 19.32 -2.85 -14.90
N CYS A 77 18.18 -2.32 -14.45
CA CYS A 77 17.28 -1.53 -15.28
C CYS A 77 17.91 -0.14 -15.44
N LYS A 78 18.74 0.04 -16.47
CA LYS A 78 19.18 1.38 -16.87
C LYS A 78 17.96 2.15 -17.37
N CYS A 79 17.51 3.13 -16.59
CA CYS A 79 16.66 4.21 -17.08
C CYS A 79 17.43 5.06 -18.10
#